data_AF-A0A835WC98-F1
#
_entry.id   AF-A0A835WC98-F1
#
_cell.length_a   1.000
_cell.length_b   1.000
_cell.length_c   1.000
_cell.angle_alpha   90.00
_cell.angle_beta   90.00
_cell.angle_gamma   90.00
#
_symmetry.space_group_name_H-M   'P 1'
#
loop_
_entity.id
_entity.type
_entity.pdbx_description
1 polymer ?
#
loop_
_entity_poly.entity_id
_entity_poly.type
_entity_poly.pdbx_seq_one_letter_code
_entity_poly.pdbx_strand_id
1 'polypeptide(L)'
;MLVPLIAILLIGGRVAVAQQAAPSADAPGIVRKTLRGTLAQVTLDDGGEHWTIVSENDGSLQPFARGVRPPKKDKDGNDITAGSVIGLSCPNDSTGSCTYVASSDTTLLAGGATPGAATNKVVQRNLIMNIDYSSCNYSASHNESSLRTLYLGAAGDGTGGHAIKFEQCSYGGLTFNSTAFTVVTVQPNCTSLILVNCSYSAISNGADAAAKVILGSTAFAAFTHYTYILPPGFESICGWSGLALLPGKQTWLQTSSYGVSRWATVMQESIHNYGPRHSWLGTAEYNDYSTSMGRGNACPNAAELSYMKWATPVTGGSALNASLLPVGQAVTFNLPATYLTGTGNFLRVVPDWIPTAVYNVYIAVRVNKIGDSTLANGYPNRLNMHYLNATLDNQLWNGNYQNQYADRKITVLNTTQVNGTTDLPDYKMVVYGGAWVGTDIMRMYICRYSASAAECPASAAVLEARPSPPPAPLTPPSPPSPSPPSPSPPSPSPPSPTPPSPPPPPPPPPSPPKVTGAGNTKNKGRRMLRAGQK
;
A
#
# COMPACT_ATOMS: atom_id res chain seq x y z
N MET A 1 32.89 -48.21 18.10
CA MET A 1 32.86 -47.23 17.00
C MET A 1 32.72 -45.85 17.63
N LEU A 2 33.81 -45.09 17.68
CA LEU A 2 33.82 -43.70 18.14
C LEU A 2 33.43 -42.80 16.96
N VAL A 3 32.46 -41.91 17.16
CA VAL A 3 32.12 -40.82 16.23
C VAL A 3 32.66 -39.52 16.84
N PRO A 4 33.47 -38.71 16.13
CA PRO A 4 34.03 -37.50 16.71
C PRO A 4 33.00 -36.36 16.69
N LEU A 5 32.96 -35.63 17.80
CA LEU A 5 32.18 -34.42 18.00
C LEU A 5 32.90 -33.25 17.29
N ILE A 6 32.34 -32.74 16.20
CA ILE A 6 32.84 -31.53 15.53
C ILE A 6 32.20 -30.32 16.21
N ALA A 7 33.01 -29.57 16.97
CA ALA A 7 32.66 -28.27 17.50
C ALA A 7 32.70 -27.23 16.36
N ILE A 8 31.54 -26.73 15.94
CA ILE A 8 31.43 -25.63 14.98
C ILE A 8 31.61 -24.32 15.75
N LEU A 9 32.77 -23.70 15.59
CA LEU A 9 33.08 -22.36 16.10
C LEU A 9 32.37 -21.32 15.21
N LEU A 10 31.29 -20.73 15.70
CA LEU A 10 30.61 -19.59 15.05
C LEU A 10 31.45 -18.32 15.25
N ILE A 11 32.31 -18.02 14.28
CA ILE A 11 32.98 -16.72 14.18
C ILE A 11 31.98 -15.72 13.59
N GLY A 12 31.41 -14.88 14.45
CA GLY A 12 30.57 -13.75 14.06
C GLY A 12 31.40 -12.67 13.35
N GLY A 13 31.61 -12.85 12.04
CA GLY A 13 32.18 -11.82 11.18
C GLY A 13 31.16 -10.69 10.98
N ARG A 14 31.37 -9.55 11.63
CA ARG A 14 30.74 -8.29 11.21
C ARG A 14 31.27 -7.97 9.81
N VAL A 15 30.46 -8.21 8.78
CA VAL A 15 30.76 -7.71 7.44
C VAL A 15 30.67 -6.19 7.50
N ALA A 16 31.82 -5.52 7.57
CA ALA A 16 31.89 -4.09 7.35
C ALA A 16 31.37 -3.82 5.92
N VAL A 17 30.25 -3.10 5.81
CA VAL A 17 29.79 -2.61 4.52
C VAL A 17 30.88 -1.65 4.02
N ALA A 18 31.63 -2.08 3.01
CA ALA A 18 32.67 -1.27 2.41
C ALA A 18 32.05 0.03 1.92
N GLN A 19 32.43 1.14 2.54
CA GLN A 19 32.13 2.47 2.05
C GLN A 19 32.79 2.55 0.68
N GLN A 20 32.00 2.71 -0.38
CA GLN A 20 32.50 2.79 -1.76
C GLN A 20 33.54 3.91 -1.78
N ALA A 21 34.81 3.55 -1.95
CA ALA A 21 35.89 4.53 -1.97
C ALA A 21 35.58 5.51 -3.10
N ALA A 22 35.46 6.79 -2.77
CA ALA A 22 35.45 7.83 -3.79
C ALA A 22 36.74 7.64 -4.58
N PRO A 23 36.69 7.38 -5.90
CA PRO A 23 37.91 7.25 -6.69
C PRO A 23 38.75 8.52 -6.48
N SER A 24 40.08 8.36 -6.49
CA SER A 24 40.99 9.50 -6.41
C SER A 24 40.57 10.55 -7.43
N ALA A 25 40.54 11.82 -7.02
CA ALA A 25 40.12 13.02 -7.77
C ALA A 25 40.07 12.82 -9.29
N ASP A 26 38.93 13.18 -9.89
CA ASP A 26 38.64 13.05 -11.32
C ASP A 26 39.87 13.26 -12.20
N ALA A 27 40.28 12.21 -12.92
CA ALA A 27 41.31 12.35 -13.93
C ALA A 27 40.89 13.42 -14.97
N PRO A 28 41.82 14.23 -15.48
CA PRO A 28 41.51 15.21 -16.52
C PRO A 28 40.79 14.56 -17.71
N GLY A 29 39.62 15.09 -18.08
CA GLY A 29 38.82 14.60 -19.23
C GLY A 29 37.55 13.82 -18.89
N ILE A 30 37.22 13.62 -17.62
CA ILE A 30 35.95 13.00 -17.22
C ILE A 30 34.76 13.90 -17.56
N VAL A 31 33.83 13.39 -18.35
CA VAL A 31 32.56 14.06 -18.67
C VAL A 31 31.64 13.95 -17.46
N ARG A 32 31.13 15.10 -17.01
CA ARG A 32 30.17 15.18 -15.91
C ARG A 32 28.81 15.60 -16.42
N LYS A 33 27.76 14.97 -15.88
CA LYS A 33 26.37 15.32 -16.13
C LYS A 33 25.79 15.97 -14.89
N THR A 34 25.04 17.06 -15.08
CA THR A 34 24.24 17.65 -14.02
C THR A 34 22.82 17.10 -14.08
N LEU A 35 22.35 16.58 -12.95
CA LEU A 35 21.01 16.06 -12.75
C LEU A 35 20.29 16.91 -11.71
N ARG A 36 18.98 17.06 -11.89
CA ARG A 36 18.10 17.70 -10.93
C ARG A 36 16.75 17.01 -10.94
N GLY A 37 16.30 16.53 -9.78
CA GLY A 37 15.12 15.70 -9.72
C GLY A 37 14.87 15.04 -8.38
N THR A 38 13.79 14.27 -8.33
CA THR A 38 13.42 13.46 -7.19
C THR A 38 14.22 12.16 -7.20
N LEU A 39 14.93 11.88 -6.11
CA LEU A 39 15.65 10.63 -5.91
C LEU A 39 14.65 9.49 -5.70
N ALA A 40 14.77 8.41 -6.46
CA ALA A 40 13.96 7.21 -6.33
C ALA A 40 14.84 5.96 -6.46
N GLN A 41 14.29 4.81 -6.11
CA GLN A 41 14.92 3.52 -6.35
C GLN A 41 13.92 2.53 -6.94
N VAL A 42 14.44 1.52 -7.63
CA VAL A 42 13.74 0.26 -7.90
C VAL A 42 14.46 -0.86 -7.14
N THR A 43 13.68 -1.82 -6.65
CA THR A 43 14.20 -3.09 -6.13
C THR A 43 14.07 -4.12 -7.22
N LEU A 44 15.16 -4.79 -7.56
CA LEU A 44 15.18 -5.85 -8.56
C LEU A 44 15.04 -7.21 -7.86
N ASP A 45 14.47 -8.19 -8.55
CA ASP A 45 14.24 -9.54 -8.00
C ASP A 45 15.53 -10.29 -7.63
N ASP A 46 16.70 -9.84 -8.12
CA ASP A 46 18.01 -10.34 -7.68
C ASP A 46 18.48 -9.77 -6.33
N GLY A 47 17.60 -9.06 -5.63
CA GLY A 47 17.90 -8.36 -4.37
C GLY A 47 18.73 -7.09 -4.56
N GLY A 48 19.02 -6.71 -5.80
CA GLY A 48 19.73 -5.49 -6.15
C GLY A 48 18.86 -4.25 -6.01
N GLU A 49 19.42 -3.19 -5.47
CA GLU A 49 18.81 -1.86 -5.48
C GLU A 49 19.43 -1.04 -6.61
N HIS A 50 18.59 -0.36 -7.41
CA HIS A 50 19.05 0.54 -8.45
C HIS A 50 18.43 1.92 -8.26
N TRP A 51 19.28 2.92 -8.07
CA TRP A 51 18.89 4.30 -7.81
C TRP A 51 18.76 5.10 -9.10
N THR A 52 17.84 6.07 -9.10
CA THR A 52 17.55 6.93 -10.23
C THR A 52 17.12 8.32 -9.79
N ILE A 53 17.27 9.29 -10.69
CA ILE A 53 16.70 10.63 -10.56
C ILE A 53 15.51 10.74 -11.52
N VAL A 54 14.35 11.06 -10.98
CA VAL A 54 13.17 11.48 -11.75
C VAL A 54 13.32 12.97 -12.03
N SER A 55 13.63 13.32 -13.28
CA SER A 55 13.87 14.70 -13.74
C SER A 55 12.68 15.62 -13.43
N GLU A 56 12.92 16.78 -12.81
CA GLU A 56 11.85 17.78 -12.58
C GLU A 56 11.34 18.40 -13.88
N ASN A 57 12.16 18.38 -14.94
CA ASN A 57 11.86 19.09 -16.18
C ASN A 57 10.82 18.35 -17.03
N ASP A 58 10.94 17.03 -17.12
CA ASP A 58 10.20 16.23 -18.10
C ASP A 58 9.72 14.88 -17.56
N GLY A 59 10.01 14.56 -16.30
CA GLY A 59 9.67 13.29 -15.65
C GLY A 59 10.54 12.11 -16.06
N SER A 60 11.55 12.33 -16.92
CA SER A 60 12.41 11.25 -17.40
C SER A 60 13.23 10.61 -16.27
N LEU A 61 13.42 9.30 -16.35
CA LEU A 61 14.27 8.56 -15.44
C LEU A 61 15.73 8.64 -15.88
N GLN A 62 16.60 9.01 -14.93
CA GLN A 62 18.04 9.13 -15.09
C GLN A 62 18.74 8.20 -14.09
N PRO A 63 18.90 6.90 -14.43
CA PRO A 63 19.44 5.90 -13.51
C PRO A 63 20.92 6.14 -13.22
N PHE A 64 21.36 5.72 -12.04
CA PHE A 64 22.79 5.59 -11.72
C PHE A 64 23.34 4.32 -12.36
N ALA A 65 24.65 4.09 -12.34
CA ALA A 65 25.19 2.79 -12.71
C ALA A 65 24.80 1.74 -11.65
N ARG A 66 24.76 0.47 -12.06
CA ARG A 66 24.38 -0.63 -11.16
C ARG A 66 25.30 -0.67 -9.93
N GLY A 67 24.72 -0.74 -8.74
CA GLY A 67 25.45 -0.76 -7.46
C GLY A 67 25.86 0.62 -6.93
N VAL A 68 25.67 1.70 -7.72
CA VAL A 68 25.93 3.06 -7.26
C VAL A 68 24.77 3.54 -6.40
N ARG A 69 25.11 4.05 -5.20
CA ARG A 69 24.16 4.61 -4.24
C ARG A 69 24.34 6.12 -4.12
N PRO A 70 23.27 6.88 -3.85
CA PRO A 70 23.39 8.28 -3.45
C PRO A 70 24.17 8.37 -2.12
N PRO A 71 24.89 9.47 -1.88
CA PRO A 71 25.52 9.71 -0.60
C PRO A 71 24.45 9.87 0.49
N LYS A 72 24.82 9.55 1.74
CA LYS A 72 23.92 9.73 2.90
C LYS A 72 23.67 11.20 3.22
N LYS A 73 24.64 12.07 2.88
CA LYS A 73 24.63 13.49 3.17
C LYS A 73 25.02 14.30 1.95
N ASP A 74 24.46 15.49 1.81
CA ASP A 74 24.84 16.46 0.78
C ASP A 74 26.13 17.21 1.16
N LYS A 75 26.53 18.16 0.32
CA LYS A 75 27.75 18.97 0.52
C LYS A 75 27.72 19.84 1.78
N ASP A 76 26.53 20.14 2.31
CA ASP A 76 26.30 20.99 3.47
C ASP A 76 26.02 20.14 4.74
N GLY A 77 26.08 18.81 4.63
CA GLY A 77 25.88 17.87 5.74
C GLY A 77 24.43 17.49 6.02
N ASN A 78 23.48 17.93 5.20
CA ASN A 78 22.06 17.58 5.28
C ASN A 78 21.83 16.15 4.82
N ASP A 79 20.89 15.43 5.45
CA ASP A 79 20.59 14.04 5.08
C ASP A 79 19.89 13.96 3.72
N ILE A 80 20.41 13.12 2.82
CA ILE A 80 19.79 12.80 1.52
C ILE A 80 19.13 11.45 1.61
N THR A 81 17.91 11.36 1.08
CA THR A 81 17.10 10.15 1.14
C THR A 81 16.15 10.02 -0.05
N ALA A 82 15.61 8.82 -0.27
CA ALA A 82 14.65 8.62 -1.35
C ALA A 82 13.45 9.57 -1.20
N GLY A 83 12.89 10.02 -2.32
CA GLY A 83 11.90 11.09 -2.41
C GLY A 83 12.46 12.51 -2.33
N SER A 84 13.71 12.71 -1.90
CA SER A 84 14.31 14.06 -1.82
C SER A 84 14.52 14.65 -3.21
N VAL A 85 14.33 15.97 -3.34
CA VAL A 85 14.72 16.69 -4.56
C VAL A 85 16.16 17.11 -4.40
N ILE A 86 17.03 16.62 -5.28
CA ILE A 86 18.47 16.89 -5.22
C ILE A 86 18.97 17.46 -6.54
N GLY A 87 19.99 18.31 -6.44
CA GLY A 87 20.88 18.68 -7.52
C GLY A 87 22.17 17.85 -7.40
N LEU A 88 22.62 17.25 -8.49
CA LEU A 88 23.78 16.38 -8.52
C LEU A 88 24.64 16.67 -9.75
N SER A 89 25.95 16.73 -9.60
CA SER A 89 26.90 16.59 -10.69
C SER A 89 27.61 15.24 -10.56
N CYS A 90 27.58 14.38 -11.57
CA CYS A 90 28.23 13.07 -11.50
C CYS A 90 29.02 12.75 -12.77
N PRO A 91 30.14 12.03 -12.69
CA PRO A 91 30.75 11.39 -13.85
C PRO A 91 29.81 10.38 -14.48
N ASN A 92 29.72 10.37 -15.81
CA ASN A 92 28.91 9.40 -16.52
C ASN A 92 29.74 8.38 -17.31
N ASP A 93 29.20 7.17 -17.45
CA ASP A 93 29.74 6.17 -18.38
C ASP A 93 29.24 6.41 -19.81
N SER A 94 29.64 5.53 -20.74
CA SER A 94 29.21 5.56 -22.14
C SER A 94 27.70 5.35 -22.33
N THR A 95 26.99 4.87 -21.30
CA THR A 95 25.52 4.74 -21.30
C THR A 95 24.83 6.01 -20.79
N GLY A 96 25.59 6.98 -20.26
CA GLY A 96 25.08 8.21 -19.67
C GLY A 96 24.65 8.07 -18.20
N SER A 97 24.95 6.94 -17.56
CA SER A 97 24.61 6.65 -16.16
C SER A 97 25.68 7.17 -15.21
N CYS A 98 25.29 7.66 -14.02
CA CYS A 98 26.26 8.12 -13.01
C CYS A 98 27.12 6.96 -12.49
N THR A 99 28.45 6.99 -12.66
CA THR A 99 29.35 5.91 -12.22
C THR A 99 29.69 5.97 -10.73
N TYR A 100 29.62 7.15 -10.12
CA TYR A 100 29.62 7.35 -8.68
C TYR A 100 28.92 8.67 -8.32
N VAL A 101 28.58 8.83 -7.04
CA VAL A 101 27.90 10.02 -6.51
C VAL A 101 28.55 10.41 -5.18
N ALA A 102 29.14 11.60 -5.11
CA ALA A 102 29.83 12.09 -3.91
C ALA A 102 29.00 13.15 -3.17
N SER A 103 29.18 13.24 -1.85
CA SER A 103 28.53 14.27 -1.02
C SER A 103 28.88 15.69 -1.50
N SER A 104 30.15 15.94 -1.86
CA SER A 104 30.61 17.25 -2.36
C SER A 104 29.87 17.71 -3.63
N ASP A 105 29.36 16.75 -4.41
CA ASP A 105 28.74 17.02 -5.70
C ASP A 105 27.21 16.98 -5.64
N THR A 106 26.65 16.78 -4.44
CA THR A 106 25.22 16.66 -4.23
C THR A 106 24.74 17.80 -3.35
N THR A 107 23.61 18.40 -3.71
CA THR A 107 22.93 19.47 -2.96
C THR A 107 21.48 19.05 -2.70
N LEU A 108 21.04 19.08 -1.44
CA LEU A 108 19.64 18.92 -1.11
C LEU A 108 18.88 20.20 -1.47
N LEU A 109 17.92 20.10 -2.39
CA LEU A 109 17.10 21.24 -2.81
C LEU A 109 15.76 21.28 -2.06
N ALA A 110 15.19 20.10 -1.81
CA ALA A 110 14.08 19.92 -0.89
C ALA A 110 14.18 18.54 -0.25
N GLY A 111 13.84 18.45 1.03
CA GLY A 111 13.66 17.15 1.69
C GLY A 111 12.65 16.30 0.94
N GLY A 112 12.63 14.99 1.22
CA GLY A 112 11.60 14.12 0.67
C GLY A 112 10.22 14.73 0.86
N ALA A 113 9.35 14.62 -0.14
CA ALA A 113 7.94 14.75 0.15
C ALA A 113 7.53 13.47 0.89
N THR A 114 6.78 13.61 1.99
CA THR A 114 6.04 12.49 2.56
C THR A 114 5.24 11.88 1.40
N PRO A 115 5.44 10.61 0.99
CA PRO A 115 4.40 9.93 0.26
C PRO A 115 3.23 10.01 1.20
N GLY A 116 2.21 10.78 0.84
CA GLY A 116 1.14 11.14 1.76
C GLY A 116 0.58 9.87 2.37
N ALA A 117 1.06 9.51 3.55
CA ALA A 117 0.43 8.52 4.39
C ALA A 117 -0.90 9.20 4.68
N ALA A 118 -1.92 8.70 3.99
CA ALA A 118 -3.06 9.45 3.53
C ALA A 118 -3.92 9.88 4.70
N THR A 119 -3.55 10.97 5.38
CA THR A 119 -4.52 11.72 6.19
C THR A 119 -5.61 12.29 5.26
N ASN A 120 -5.32 12.39 3.96
CA ASN A 120 -6.24 12.76 2.89
C ASN A 120 -6.34 11.63 1.87
N LYS A 121 -7.57 11.29 1.48
CA LYS A 121 -7.88 10.38 0.36
C LYS A 121 -7.01 10.69 -0.87
N VAL A 122 -6.33 9.68 -1.38
CA VAL A 122 -5.56 9.77 -2.63
C VAL A 122 -6.45 9.32 -3.79
N VAL A 123 -6.57 10.19 -4.80
CA VAL A 123 -7.26 9.88 -6.04
C VAL A 123 -6.26 9.92 -7.19
N GLN A 124 -5.92 8.75 -7.74
CA GLN A 124 -4.98 8.65 -8.84
C GLN A 124 -5.63 9.00 -10.17
N ARG A 125 -4.95 9.87 -10.94
CA ARG A 125 -5.23 10.11 -12.36
C ARG A 125 -4.23 9.25 -13.12
N ASN A 126 -4.61 8.02 -13.42
CA ASN A 126 -3.73 7.00 -13.99
C ASN A 126 -3.67 7.11 -15.52
N LEU A 127 -2.45 7.12 -16.07
CA LEU A 127 -2.18 6.87 -17.47
C LEU A 127 -1.61 5.46 -17.62
N ILE A 128 -2.35 4.58 -18.30
CA ILE A 128 -1.89 3.25 -18.67
C ILE A 128 -1.34 3.31 -20.10
N MET A 129 -0.05 3.01 -20.26
CA MET A 129 0.62 2.91 -21.54
C MET A 129 0.75 1.43 -21.91
N ASN A 130 -0.06 1.00 -22.87
CA ASN A 130 0.01 -0.31 -23.48
C ASN A 130 1.13 -0.30 -24.53
N ILE A 131 2.29 -0.85 -24.17
CA ILE A 131 3.47 -0.73 -25.01
C ILE A 131 3.41 -1.78 -26.12
N ASP A 132 3.58 -1.33 -27.36
CA ASP A 132 3.63 -2.16 -28.55
C ASP A 132 5.02 -2.04 -29.21
N TYR A 133 5.80 -3.12 -29.13
CA TYR A 133 7.09 -3.27 -29.81
C TYR A 133 6.97 -4.21 -31.01
N SER A 134 5.85 -4.18 -31.73
CA SER A 134 5.61 -4.99 -32.93
C SER A 134 6.71 -4.84 -34.00
N SER A 135 7.36 -3.69 -34.09
CA SER A 135 8.55 -3.46 -34.94
C SER A 135 9.76 -4.36 -34.60
N CYS A 136 9.78 -4.94 -33.40
CA CYS A 136 10.75 -5.95 -32.96
C CYS A 136 10.10 -7.29 -32.60
N ASN A 137 8.94 -7.61 -33.19
CA ASN A 137 8.20 -8.86 -32.98
C ASN A 137 7.62 -9.06 -31.58
N TYR A 138 7.42 -7.98 -30.81
CA TYR A 138 6.76 -8.02 -29.51
C TYR A 138 5.52 -7.12 -29.50
N SER A 139 4.43 -7.62 -30.08
CA SER A 139 3.17 -6.88 -30.18
C SER A 139 2.42 -6.83 -28.84
N ALA A 140 1.78 -5.70 -28.55
CA ALA A 140 0.81 -5.64 -27.45
C ALA A 140 -0.35 -6.62 -27.70
N SER A 141 -0.75 -7.37 -26.68
CA SER A 141 -1.90 -8.31 -26.76
C SER A 141 -3.19 -7.74 -26.19
N HIS A 142 -3.09 -6.72 -25.35
CA HIS A 142 -4.23 -5.94 -24.92
C HIS A 142 -4.49 -4.77 -25.88
N ASN A 143 -5.70 -4.23 -25.82
CA ASN A 143 -6.06 -2.92 -26.38
C ASN A 143 -6.61 -1.99 -25.29
N GLU A 144 -6.83 -0.73 -25.64
CA GLU A 144 -7.28 0.31 -24.70
C GLU A 144 -8.58 -0.05 -23.96
N SER A 145 -9.57 -0.58 -24.69
CA SER A 145 -10.84 -1.00 -24.11
C SER A 145 -10.68 -2.15 -23.12
N SER A 146 -9.84 -3.14 -23.46
CA SER A 146 -9.61 -4.31 -22.59
C SER A 146 -8.90 -3.93 -21.30
N LEU A 147 -7.90 -3.03 -21.35
CA LEU A 147 -7.20 -2.54 -20.15
C LEU A 147 -8.09 -1.62 -19.33
N ARG A 148 -8.91 -0.78 -19.97
CA ARG A 148 -9.89 0.03 -19.25
C ARG A 148 -10.89 -0.86 -18.50
N THR A 149 -11.36 -1.92 -19.14
CA THR A 149 -12.27 -2.90 -18.52
C THR A 149 -11.58 -3.65 -17.38
N LEU A 150 -10.31 -4.06 -17.56
CA LEU A 150 -9.53 -4.74 -16.54
C LEU A 150 -9.34 -3.86 -15.29
N TYR A 151 -9.02 -2.59 -15.48
CA TYR A 151 -8.78 -1.66 -14.37
C TYR A 151 -10.05 -1.12 -13.73
N LEU A 152 -11.06 -0.71 -14.50
CA LEU A 152 -12.23 0.00 -14.00
C LEU A 152 -13.50 -0.86 -13.92
N GLY A 153 -13.47 -2.07 -14.48
CA GLY A 153 -14.64 -2.92 -14.68
C GLY A 153 -15.38 -2.61 -15.98
N ALA A 154 -16.38 -3.44 -16.30
CA ALA A 154 -17.15 -3.36 -17.55
C ALA A 154 -17.90 -2.02 -17.72
N ALA A 155 -18.33 -1.39 -16.63
CA ALA A 155 -18.99 -0.10 -16.65
C ALA A 155 -18.01 1.08 -16.90
N GLY A 156 -16.70 0.87 -16.69
CA GLY A 156 -15.68 1.89 -16.88
C GLY A 156 -15.74 3.04 -15.86
N ASP A 157 -16.51 2.91 -14.79
CA ASP A 157 -16.75 3.92 -13.75
C ASP A 157 -15.90 3.72 -12.48
N GLY A 158 -15.17 2.62 -12.39
CA GLY A 158 -14.29 2.29 -11.27
C GLY A 158 -14.96 1.42 -10.20
N THR A 159 -16.22 1.03 -10.35
CA THR A 159 -16.91 0.15 -9.39
C THR A 159 -16.62 -1.34 -9.61
N GLY A 160 -15.71 -1.67 -10.53
CA GLY A 160 -15.26 -3.04 -10.81
C GLY A 160 -13.76 -3.10 -11.13
N GLY A 161 -13.34 -4.23 -11.72
CA GLY A 161 -11.95 -4.44 -12.15
C GLY A 161 -10.95 -4.39 -10.99
N HIS A 162 -9.77 -3.84 -11.24
CA HIS A 162 -8.76 -3.61 -10.21
C HIS A 162 -9.14 -2.47 -9.27
N ALA A 163 -9.77 -1.41 -9.77
CA ALA A 163 -10.09 -0.19 -9.01
C ALA A 163 -10.89 -0.48 -7.74
N ILE A 164 -11.89 -1.37 -7.82
CA ILE A 164 -12.68 -1.74 -6.65
C ILE A 164 -11.83 -2.42 -5.57
N LYS A 165 -10.76 -3.14 -5.94
CA LYS A 165 -9.86 -3.77 -4.97
C LYS A 165 -9.03 -2.73 -4.22
N PHE A 166 -8.57 -1.69 -4.90
CA PHE A 166 -7.89 -0.57 -4.26
C PHE A 166 -8.79 0.13 -3.24
N GLU A 167 -10.05 0.40 -3.60
CA GLU A 167 -11.01 1.02 -2.69
C GLU A 167 -11.30 0.12 -1.48
N GLN A 168 -11.55 -1.17 -1.72
CA GLN A 168 -11.82 -2.16 -0.68
C GLN A 168 -10.67 -2.32 0.32
N CYS A 169 -9.43 -2.43 -0.18
CA CYS A 169 -8.26 -2.66 0.67
C CYS A 169 -7.74 -1.40 1.37
N SER A 170 -8.11 -0.21 0.88
CA SER A 170 -7.68 1.07 1.46
C SER A 170 -8.78 1.81 2.22
N TYR A 171 -9.99 1.24 2.30
CA TYR A 171 -11.17 1.90 2.86
C TYR A 171 -11.46 3.25 2.19
N GLY A 172 -11.23 3.32 0.87
CA GLY A 172 -11.34 4.53 0.06
C GLY A 172 -10.16 5.51 0.23
N GLY A 173 -9.12 5.15 0.98
CA GLY A 173 -7.89 5.93 1.13
C GLY A 173 -7.08 6.06 -0.16
N LEU A 174 -7.22 5.10 -1.08
CA LEU A 174 -6.64 5.12 -2.42
C LEU A 174 -7.68 4.66 -3.45
N THR A 175 -7.96 5.54 -4.42
CA THR A 175 -8.97 5.31 -5.46
C THR A 175 -8.47 5.77 -6.82
N PHE A 176 -9.09 5.30 -7.90
CA PHE A 176 -8.81 5.76 -9.26
C PHE A 176 -9.86 6.78 -9.70
N ASN A 177 -9.41 7.87 -10.33
CA ASN A 177 -10.31 8.79 -11.02
C ASN A 177 -10.73 8.19 -12.35
N SER A 178 -11.88 7.53 -12.41
CA SER A 178 -12.38 6.86 -13.63
C SER A 178 -12.61 7.81 -14.81
N THR A 179 -12.89 9.09 -14.56
CA THR A 179 -13.07 10.11 -15.62
C THR A 179 -11.75 10.60 -16.21
N ALA A 180 -10.68 10.61 -15.40
CA ALA A 180 -9.33 10.98 -15.80
C ALA A 180 -8.42 9.77 -16.04
N PHE A 181 -8.98 8.56 -16.01
CA PHE A 181 -8.26 7.33 -16.31
C PHE A 181 -8.14 7.17 -17.81
N THR A 182 -6.91 7.10 -18.30
CA THR A 182 -6.63 7.04 -19.73
C THR A 182 -5.77 5.82 -20.02
N VAL A 183 -6.10 5.12 -21.10
CA VAL A 183 -5.25 4.11 -21.69
C VAL A 183 -4.84 4.60 -23.07
N VAL A 184 -3.56 4.46 -23.40
CA VAL A 184 -3.05 4.69 -24.76
C VAL A 184 -2.19 3.51 -25.17
N THR A 185 -2.29 3.11 -26.43
CA THR A 185 -1.28 2.22 -27.03
C THR A 185 -0.15 3.05 -27.62
N VAL A 186 1.09 2.75 -27.23
CA VAL A 186 2.28 3.49 -27.64
C VAL A 186 3.24 2.58 -28.39
N GLN A 187 3.90 3.11 -29.42
CA GLN A 187 4.90 2.39 -30.21
C GLN A 187 6.29 3.04 -30.09
N PRO A 188 6.96 2.91 -28.93
CA PRO A 188 8.32 3.40 -28.77
C PRO A 188 9.33 2.55 -29.55
N ASN A 189 10.51 3.12 -29.81
CA ASN A 189 11.61 2.40 -30.44
C ASN A 189 12.09 1.26 -29.54
N CYS A 190 12.14 0.05 -30.06
CA CYS A 190 12.74 -1.11 -29.41
C CYS A 190 14.26 -1.10 -29.63
N THR A 191 15.03 -0.99 -28.54
CA THR A 191 16.50 -0.93 -28.57
C THR A 191 17.10 -2.13 -27.84
N SER A 192 18.40 -2.36 -27.99
CA SER A 192 19.11 -3.40 -27.22
C SER A 192 19.03 -3.17 -25.71
N LEU A 193 19.00 -1.91 -25.25
CA LEU A 193 18.78 -1.58 -23.83
C LEU A 193 17.44 -2.11 -23.31
N ILE A 194 16.42 -2.19 -24.17
CA ILE A 194 15.10 -2.69 -23.81
C ILE A 194 15.05 -4.21 -23.97
N LEU A 195 15.42 -4.73 -25.14
CA LEU A 195 15.22 -6.13 -25.51
C LEU A 195 16.24 -7.11 -24.91
N VAL A 196 17.40 -6.61 -24.48
CA VAL A 196 18.46 -7.45 -23.90
C VAL A 196 18.67 -7.14 -22.43
N ASN A 197 18.66 -5.85 -22.06
CA ASN A 197 19.02 -5.45 -20.70
C ASN A 197 17.82 -5.16 -19.79
N CYS A 198 16.59 -5.26 -20.30
CA CYS A 198 15.36 -4.83 -19.61
C CYS A 198 15.53 -3.48 -18.87
N SER A 199 16.00 -2.45 -19.58
CA SER A 199 16.15 -1.13 -18.97
C SER A 199 14.78 -0.50 -18.72
N TYR A 200 14.29 -0.57 -17.47
CA TYR A 200 13.02 0.05 -17.05
C TYR A 200 12.98 1.56 -17.37
N SER A 201 14.13 2.24 -17.29
CA SER A 201 14.26 3.65 -17.64
C SER A 201 14.12 3.90 -19.14
N ALA A 202 14.71 3.06 -20.00
CA ALA A 202 14.55 3.18 -21.45
C ALA A 202 13.11 2.88 -21.89
N ILE A 203 12.49 1.86 -21.26
CA ILE A 203 11.09 1.50 -21.48
C ILE A 203 10.16 2.68 -21.15
N SER A 204 10.28 3.23 -19.94
CA SER A 204 9.42 4.34 -19.48
C SER A 204 9.66 5.63 -20.27
N ASN A 205 10.92 6.04 -20.45
CA ASN A 205 11.24 7.26 -21.20
C ASN A 205 10.76 7.19 -22.66
N GLY A 206 10.90 6.02 -23.31
CA GLY A 206 10.40 5.80 -24.67
C GLY A 206 8.87 5.86 -24.73
N ALA A 207 8.21 5.16 -23.82
CA ALA A 207 6.74 5.16 -23.72
C ALA A 207 6.18 6.56 -23.43
N ASP A 208 6.80 7.31 -22.51
CA ASP A 208 6.44 8.69 -22.18
C ASP A 208 6.56 9.61 -23.41
N ALA A 209 7.66 9.49 -24.17
CA ALA A 209 7.85 10.26 -25.39
C ALA A 209 6.76 9.97 -26.43
N ALA A 210 6.45 8.68 -26.65
CA ALA A 210 5.38 8.27 -27.56
C ALA A 210 3.99 8.72 -27.07
N ALA A 211 3.71 8.62 -25.77
CA ALA A 211 2.45 9.09 -25.18
C ALA A 211 2.29 10.60 -25.29
N LYS A 212 3.37 11.38 -25.11
CA LYS A 212 3.37 12.84 -25.30
C LYS A 212 3.05 13.24 -26.75
N VAL A 213 3.43 12.44 -27.74
CA VAL A 213 3.05 12.66 -29.15
C VAL A 213 1.53 12.46 -29.35
N ILE A 214 0.94 11.47 -28.69
CA ILE A 214 -0.50 11.15 -28.80
C ILE A 214 -1.36 12.17 -28.03
N LEU A 215 -0.99 12.47 -26.79
CA LEU A 215 -1.81 13.23 -25.84
C LEU A 215 -1.47 14.73 -25.82
N GLY A 216 -0.26 15.09 -26.23
CA GLY A 216 0.33 16.39 -25.97
C GLY A 216 0.92 16.50 -24.55
N SER A 217 2.02 17.27 -24.42
CA SER A 217 2.76 17.41 -23.15
C SER A 217 1.91 17.94 -21.99
N THR A 218 0.97 18.85 -22.27
CA THR A 218 0.10 19.43 -21.23
C THR A 218 -0.86 18.39 -20.63
N ALA A 219 -1.48 17.56 -21.47
CA ALA A 219 -2.36 16.50 -20.99
C ALA A 219 -1.57 15.41 -20.26
N PHE A 220 -0.41 15.03 -20.81
CA PHE A 220 0.50 14.08 -20.17
C PHE A 220 0.90 14.53 -18.75
N ALA A 221 1.26 15.80 -18.55
CA ALA A 221 1.65 16.33 -17.25
C ALA A 221 0.50 16.35 -16.20
N ALA A 222 -0.76 16.18 -16.62
CA ALA A 222 -1.91 16.19 -15.73
C ALA A 222 -2.19 14.84 -15.04
N PHE A 223 -1.48 13.76 -15.43
CA PHE A 223 -1.58 12.46 -14.76
C PHE A 223 -0.74 12.43 -13.50
N THR A 224 -1.23 11.74 -12.47
CA THR A 224 -0.51 11.62 -11.21
C THR A 224 0.32 10.35 -11.12
N HIS A 225 0.00 9.34 -11.93
CA HIS A 225 0.63 8.02 -11.94
C HIS A 225 0.62 7.42 -13.35
N TYR A 226 1.63 6.60 -13.63
CA TYR A 226 1.94 6.06 -14.94
C TYR A 226 2.20 4.56 -14.82
N THR A 227 1.52 3.78 -15.65
CA THR A 227 1.67 2.33 -15.66
C THR A 227 2.05 1.86 -17.06
N TYR A 228 3.17 1.17 -17.17
CA TYR A 228 3.71 0.64 -18.41
C TYR A 228 3.37 -0.85 -18.51
N ILE A 229 2.49 -1.22 -19.44
CA ILE A 229 2.14 -2.62 -19.70
C ILE A 229 3.06 -3.14 -20.79
N LEU A 230 3.90 -4.11 -20.44
CA LEU A 230 4.85 -4.73 -21.35
C LEU A 230 4.19 -5.79 -22.22
N PRO A 231 4.59 -5.95 -23.50
CA PRO A 231 4.11 -7.03 -24.36
C PRO A 231 4.29 -8.43 -23.73
N PRO A 232 3.49 -9.42 -24.13
CA PRO A 232 3.74 -10.82 -23.79
C PRO A 232 5.17 -11.25 -24.15
N GLY A 233 5.75 -12.13 -23.33
CA GLY A 233 7.10 -12.66 -23.54
C GLY A 233 8.22 -11.78 -22.97
N PHE A 234 7.96 -10.54 -22.54
CA PHE A 234 8.96 -9.71 -21.87
C PHE A 234 9.39 -10.24 -20.50
N GLU A 235 8.59 -11.09 -19.87
CA GLU A 235 8.93 -11.70 -18.59
C GLU A 235 10.22 -12.53 -18.65
N SER A 236 10.55 -13.14 -19.80
CA SER A 236 11.83 -13.85 -19.98
C SER A 236 13.04 -12.94 -20.15
N ILE A 237 12.82 -11.66 -20.50
CA ILE A 237 13.85 -10.63 -20.64
C ILE A 237 14.07 -9.93 -19.30
N CYS A 238 12.97 -9.61 -18.62
CA CYS A 238 12.97 -8.77 -17.44
C CYS A 238 13.10 -9.54 -16.12
N GLY A 239 12.64 -10.78 -16.07
CA GLY A 239 12.74 -11.64 -14.89
C GLY A 239 11.79 -11.31 -13.75
N TRP A 240 10.99 -10.23 -13.85
CA TRP A 240 10.00 -9.80 -12.88
C TRP A 240 8.61 -9.68 -13.51
N SER A 241 7.56 -9.97 -12.73
CA SER A 241 6.16 -9.83 -13.17
C SER A 241 5.59 -8.41 -12.98
N GLY A 242 6.17 -7.66 -12.05
CA GLY A 242 5.89 -6.26 -11.76
C GLY A 242 7.15 -5.53 -11.28
N LEU A 243 7.21 -4.23 -11.48
CA LEU A 243 8.27 -3.36 -10.96
C LEU A 243 7.67 -2.00 -10.63
N ALA A 244 8.22 -1.30 -9.65
CA ALA A 244 7.79 0.05 -9.32
C ALA A 244 8.92 0.91 -8.76
N LEU A 245 8.74 2.23 -8.90
CA LEU A 245 9.55 3.21 -8.17
C LEU A 245 9.16 3.24 -6.68
N LEU A 246 10.16 3.38 -5.82
CA LEU A 246 10.05 3.49 -4.39
C LEU A 246 10.87 4.69 -3.86
N PRO A 247 10.23 5.79 -3.40
CA PRO A 247 8.87 6.20 -3.75
C PRO A 247 8.82 6.62 -5.23
N GLY A 248 7.62 6.84 -5.76
CA GLY A 248 7.49 7.38 -7.11
C GLY A 248 6.05 7.42 -7.60
N LYS A 249 5.89 7.33 -8.91
CA LYS A 249 4.59 7.40 -9.61
C LYS A 249 4.51 6.42 -10.78
N GLN A 250 5.53 5.57 -10.94
CA GLN A 250 5.72 4.74 -12.11
C GLN A 250 5.74 3.27 -11.71
N THR A 251 5.07 2.47 -12.53
CA THR A 251 4.89 1.03 -12.36
C THR A 251 5.01 0.36 -13.72
N TRP A 252 5.70 -0.78 -13.78
CA TRP A 252 5.77 -1.64 -14.96
C TRP A 252 5.13 -2.98 -14.64
N LEU A 253 4.36 -3.52 -15.58
CA LEU A 253 3.66 -4.78 -15.40
C LEU A 253 3.82 -5.66 -16.64
N GLN A 254 4.10 -6.93 -16.43
CA GLN A 254 4.08 -7.92 -17.51
C GLN A 254 2.65 -8.20 -17.95
N THR A 255 2.46 -8.44 -19.25
CA THR A 255 1.22 -9.04 -19.73
C THR A 255 1.21 -10.54 -19.46
N SER A 256 0.87 -10.91 -18.23
CA SER A 256 0.74 -12.31 -17.78
C SER A 256 -0.37 -12.48 -16.75
N SER A 257 -0.64 -13.72 -16.34
CA SER A 257 -1.59 -14.04 -15.27
C SER A 257 -1.11 -13.58 -13.89
N TYR A 258 0.21 -13.46 -13.69
CA TYR A 258 0.82 -12.97 -12.46
C TYR A 258 1.25 -11.49 -12.54
N GLY A 259 1.21 -10.88 -13.72
CA GLY A 259 1.42 -9.45 -13.96
C GLY A 259 0.11 -8.65 -13.95
N VAL A 260 -0.17 -7.91 -15.04
CA VAL A 260 -1.30 -6.96 -15.14
C VAL A 260 -2.67 -7.61 -14.88
N SER A 261 -2.85 -8.90 -15.15
CA SER A 261 -4.13 -9.60 -14.94
C SER A 261 -4.45 -9.81 -13.46
N ARG A 262 -3.44 -9.76 -12.58
CA ARG A 262 -3.58 -10.00 -11.14
C ARG A 262 -3.68 -8.67 -10.40
N TRP A 263 -4.87 -8.35 -9.90
CA TRP A 263 -5.13 -7.11 -9.16
C TRP A 263 -4.15 -6.88 -8.00
N ALA A 264 -3.72 -7.96 -7.35
CA ALA A 264 -2.79 -7.89 -6.21
C ALA A 264 -1.37 -7.51 -6.66
N THR A 265 -0.93 -7.91 -7.86
CA THR A 265 0.36 -7.44 -8.42
C THR A 265 0.25 -5.96 -8.79
N VAL A 266 -0.85 -5.56 -9.44
CA VAL A 266 -1.09 -4.14 -9.73
C VAL A 266 -1.11 -3.31 -8.44
N MET A 267 -1.72 -3.82 -7.37
CA MET A 267 -1.72 -3.21 -6.06
C MET A 267 -0.32 -3.13 -5.45
N GLN A 268 0.43 -4.24 -5.42
CA GLN A 268 1.80 -4.30 -4.92
C GLN A 268 2.65 -3.18 -5.53
N GLU A 269 2.71 -3.16 -6.86
CA GLU A 269 3.52 -2.19 -7.60
C GLU A 269 3.00 -0.75 -7.45
N SER A 270 1.69 -0.57 -7.40
CA SER A 270 1.11 0.76 -7.18
C SER A 270 1.37 1.28 -5.77
N ILE A 271 1.40 0.41 -4.75
CA ILE A 271 1.61 0.87 -3.38
C ILE A 271 3.09 1.03 -3.06
N HIS A 272 4.02 0.35 -3.73
CA HIS A 272 5.47 0.66 -3.67
C HIS A 272 5.77 2.15 -3.90
N ASN A 273 5.01 2.83 -4.77
CA ASN A 273 5.13 4.26 -5.00
C ASN A 273 4.98 5.12 -3.72
N TYR A 274 4.42 4.56 -2.64
CA TYR A 274 4.20 5.22 -1.36
C TYR A 274 5.11 4.74 -0.22
N GLY A 275 6.04 3.81 -0.47
CA GLY A 275 7.00 3.37 0.56
C GLY A 275 6.91 1.94 1.12
N PRO A 276 5.78 1.21 1.07
CA PRO A 276 5.76 -0.23 1.37
C PRO A 276 6.80 -1.00 0.55
N ARG A 277 7.40 -2.01 1.18
CA ARG A 277 8.30 -2.98 0.56
C ARG A 277 7.68 -4.36 0.62
N HIS A 278 8.31 -5.35 -0.01
CA HIS A 278 7.82 -6.72 -0.01
C HIS A 278 7.66 -7.27 1.41
N SER A 279 6.66 -8.12 1.59
CA SER A 279 6.41 -8.86 2.82
C SER A 279 7.09 -10.24 2.77
N TRP A 280 7.43 -10.76 3.95
CA TRP A 280 8.33 -11.89 4.12
C TRP A 280 7.68 -13.03 4.90
N LEU A 281 8.23 -14.23 4.71
CA LEU A 281 8.03 -15.36 5.62
C LEU A 281 9.40 -15.86 6.09
N GLY A 282 9.72 -15.61 7.36
CA GLY A 282 11.06 -15.81 7.89
C GLY A 282 12.09 -14.97 7.12
N THR A 283 13.04 -15.62 6.44
CA THR A 283 14.07 -14.96 5.62
C THR A 283 13.76 -14.97 4.13
N ALA A 284 12.58 -15.44 3.72
CA ALA A 284 12.21 -15.54 2.32
C ALA A 284 11.30 -14.37 1.92
N GLU A 285 11.81 -13.52 1.04
CA GLU A 285 11.06 -12.40 0.43
C GLU A 285 9.89 -12.94 -0.39
N TYR A 286 8.80 -12.18 -0.45
CA TYR A 286 7.55 -12.50 -1.14
C TYR A 286 6.74 -13.68 -0.57
N ASN A 287 7.31 -14.54 0.27
CA ASN A 287 6.63 -15.75 0.75
C ASN A 287 5.52 -15.49 1.78
N ASP A 288 5.16 -14.24 2.04
CA ASP A 288 3.92 -13.89 2.72
C ASP A 288 2.72 -13.99 1.74
N TYR A 289 1.86 -14.99 1.92
CA TYR A 289 0.65 -15.18 1.12
C TYR A 289 -0.60 -14.52 1.73
N SER A 290 -0.44 -13.76 2.82
CA SER A 290 -1.52 -13.05 3.52
C SER A 290 -1.71 -11.60 3.05
N THR A 291 -0.88 -11.10 2.13
CA THR A 291 -0.90 -9.72 1.64
C THR A 291 -0.50 -9.62 0.17
N SER A 292 -0.98 -8.56 -0.51
CA SER A 292 -0.53 -8.15 -1.83
C SER A 292 0.96 -7.76 -1.88
N MET A 293 1.59 -7.42 -0.75
CA MET A 293 3.04 -7.14 -0.71
C MET A 293 3.90 -8.40 -0.70
N GLY A 294 3.30 -9.57 -0.60
CA GLY A 294 3.94 -10.83 -0.93
C GLY A 294 3.19 -11.50 -2.08
N ARG A 295 3.12 -12.82 -2.09
CA ARG A 295 2.44 -13.57 -3.17
C ARG A 295 0.93 -13.73 -2.96
N GLY A 296 0.37 -13.12 -1.91
CA GLY A 296 -1.05 -13.22 -1.58
C GLY A 296 -1.97 -12.44 -2.52
N ASN A 297 -3.08 -13.06 -2.95
CA ASN A 297 -4.20 -12.33 -3.55
C ASN A 297 -5.11 -11.79 -2.44
N ALA A 298 -4.58 -10.83 -1.67
CA ALA A 298 -5.19 -10.34 -0.44
C ALA A 298 -4.86 -8.86 -0.22
N CYS A 299 -5.66 -8.18 0.60
CA CYS A 299 -5.35 -6.81 0.99
C CYS A 299 -4.05 -6.73 1.80
N PRO A 300 -3.45 -5.53 1.91
CA PRO A 300 -2.29 -5.30 2.77
C PRO A 300 -2.52 -5.79 4.20
N ASN A 301 -1.47 -6.30 4.85
CA ASN A 301 -1.54 -6.74 6.24
C ASN A 301 -1.62 -5.54 7.20
N ALA A 302 -1.85 -5.79 8.50
CA ALA A 302 -2.08 -4.72 9.48
C ALA A 302 -0.91 -3.74 9.61
N ALA A 303 0.33 -4.20 9.49
CA ALA A 303 1.51 -3.33 9.55
C ALA A 303 1.59 -2.42 8.31
N GLU A 304 1.27 -2.96 7.12
CA GLU A 304 1.21 -2.19 5.87
C GLU A 304 0.05 -1.18 5.88
N LEU A 305 -1.14 -1.58 6.34
CA LEU A 305 -2.31 -0.71 6.49
C LEU A 305 -2.03 0.43 7.48
N SER A 306 -1.35 0.13 8.59
CA SER A 306 -0.89 1.10 9.58
C SER A 306 0.10 2.10 8.96
N TYR A 307 1.10 1.59 8.23
CA TYR A 307 2.09 2.42 7.53
C TYR A 307 1.43 3.38 6.53
N MET A 308 0.45 2.89 5.76
CA MET A 308 -0.30 3.69 4.80
C MET A 308 -1.32 4.64 5.45
N LYS A 309 -1.54 4.52 6.78
CA LYS A 309 -2.61 5.17 7.55
C LYS A 309 -4.02 4.87 7.02
N TRP A 310 -4.20 3.73 6.39
CA TRP A 310 -5.52 3.26 5.96
C TRP A 310 -6.26 2.58 7.10
N ALA A 311 -5.53 2.10 8.11
CA ALA A 311 -6.14 1.53 9.30
C ALA A 311 -5.60 2.14 10.59
N THR A 312 -6.42 2.08 11.65
CA THR A 312 -6.06 2.47 13.01
C THR A 312 -6.19 1.28 13.97
N PRO A 313 -5.36 1.24 15.04
CA PRO A 313 -5.48 0.22 16.05
C PRO A 313 -6.78 0.38 16.84
N VAL A 314 -7.28 -0.71 17.41
CA VAL A 314 -8.41 -0.65 18.37
C VAL A 314 -8.04 0.23 19.57
N THR A 315 -9.04 0.84 20.19
CA THR A 315 -8.84 1.67 21.40
C THR A 315 -8.05 0.89 22.46
N GLY A 316 -6.96 1.49 22.96
CA GLY A 316 -6.04 0.87 23.92
C GLY A 316 -5.03 -0.11 23.30
N GLY A 317 -5.12 -0.41 22.00
CA GLY A 317 -4.29 -1.38 21.30
C GLY A 317 -3.13 -0.82 20.48
N SER A 318 -2.83 0.49 20.56
CA SER A 318 -1.84 1.16 19.70
C SER A 318 -0.38 0.94 20.11
N ALA A 319 -0.13 0.57 21.36
CA ALA A 319 1.21 0.34 21.90
C ALA A 319 1.14 -0.54 23.17
N LEU A 320 0.71 -1.79 23.02
CA LEU A 320 0.64 -2.74 24.14
C LEU A 320 2.05 -3.07 24.64
N ASN A 321 2.37 -2.64 25.85
CA ASN A 321 3.69 -2.76 26.46
C ASN A 321 3.59 -3.37 27.89
N ALA A 322 4.69 -3.42 28.64
CA ALA A 322 4.72 -4.03 29.96
C ALA A 322 3.73 -3.42 30.97
N SER A 323 3.40 -2.14 30.81
CA SER A 323 2.44 -1.44 31.68
C SER A 323 0.98 -1.81 31.38
N LEU A 324 0.69 -2.20 30.14
CA LEU A 324 -0.64 -2.57 29.67
C LEU A 324 -0.86 -4.09 29.64
N LEU A 325 0.21 -4.88 29.68
CA LEU A 325 0.18 -6.34 29.71
C LEU A 325 0.88 -6.85 30.99
N PRO A 326 0.18 -6.92 32.13
CA PRO A 326 0.70 -7.52 33.34
C PRO A 326 1.01 -9.01 33.14
N VAL A 327 2.03 -9.50 33.83
CA VAL A 327 2.45 -10.91 33.76
C VAL A 327 1.32 -11.82 34.25
N GLY A 328 1.03 -12.87 33.49
CA GLY A 328 0.02 -13.89 33.78
C GLY A 328 -1.43 -13.43 33.61
N GLN A 329 -1.66 -12.14 33.29
CA GLN A 329 -3.00 -11.60 33.10
C GLN A 329 -3.31 -11.43 31.61
N ALA A 330 -4.38 -12.08 31.15
CA ALA A 330 -4.88 -11.89 29.80
C ALA A 330 -5.68 -10.58 29.69
N VAL A 331 -5.39 -9.80 28.65
CA VAL A 331 -6.14 -8.60 28.25
C VAL A 331 -7.00 -8.95 27.03
N THR A 332 -8.20 -8.39 26.94
CA THR A 332 -9.21 -8.75 25.92
C THR A 332 -9.51 -7.60 24.97
N PHE A 333 -9.74 -7.95 23.69
CA PHE A 333 -10.15 -7.02 22.64
C PHE A 333 -11.20 -7.67 21.74
N ASN A 334 -12.13 -6.89 21.20
CA ASN A 334 -12.99 -7.31 20.11
C ASN A 334 -12.43 -6.70 18.82
N LEU A 335 -11.82 -7.53 17.97
CA LEU A 335 -11.20 -7.08 16.73
C LEU A 335 -12.13 -7.35 15.55
N PRO A 336 -12.64 -6.31 14.86
CA PRO A 336 -13.31 -6.51 13.59
C PRO A 336 -12.33 -7.04 12.55
N ALA A 337 -12.79 -7.95 11.69
CA ALA A 337 -12.04 -8.36 10.53
C ALA A 337 -11.67 -7.13 9.68
N THR A 338 -10.44 -7.11 9.16
CA THR A 338 -9.91 -5.95 8.43
C THR A 338 -10.86 -5.46 7.34
N TYR A 339 -11.46 -6.34 6.53
CA TYR A 339 -12.38 -5.94 5.47
C TYR A 339 -13.62 -5.14 5.93
N LEU A 340 -14.02 -5.20 7.22
CA LEU A 340 -15.20 -4.51 7.74
C LEU A 340 -14.99 -3.00 7.90
N THR A 341 -13.80 -2.60 8.34
CA THR A 341 -13.52 -1.22 8.75
C THR A 341 -12.03 -0.97 8.80
N GLY A 342 -11.60 0.22 8.40
CA GLY A 342 -10.24 0.71 8.65
C GLY A 342 -10.05 1.21 10.08
N THR A 343 -11.13 1.45 10.84
CA THR A 343 -11.01 1.96 12.20
C THR A 343 -11.02 0.83 13.22
N GLY A 344 -9.97 0.78 14.05
CA GLY A 344 -9.95 -0.09 15.22
C GLY A 344 -9.82 -1.58 14.93
N ASN A 345 -9.15 -1.97 13.85
CA ASN A 345 -9.15 -3.35 13.34
C ASN A 345 -7.87 -4.16 13.61
N PHE A 346 -6.89 -3.58 14.32
CA PHE A 346 -5.65 -4.27 14.69
C PHE A 346 -5.12 -3.88 16.08
N LEU A 347 -4.17 -4.65 16.58
CA LEU A 347 -3.33 -4.34 17.75
C LEU A 347 -1.87 -4.17 17.33
N ARG A 348 -1.13 -3.39 18.11
CA ARG A 348 0.32 -3.23 18.01
C ARG A 348 0.95 -3.45 19.38
N VAL A 349 1.81 -4.46 19.47
CA VAL A 349 2.57 -4.83 20.67
C VAL A 349 3.99 -4.27 20.55
N VAL A 350 4.41 -3.58 21.61
CA VAL A 350 5.76 -3.02 21.79
C VAL A 350 6.38 -3.73 23.00
N PRO A 351 7.12 -4.82 22.80
CA PRO A 351 7.57 -5.72 23.87
C PRO A 351 8.77 -5.16 24.66
N ASP A 352 8.59 -4.01 25.30
CA ASP A 352 9.61 -3.31 26.12
C ASP A 352 10.10 -4.10 27.34
N TRP A 353 9.40 -5.17 27.72
CA TRP A 353 9.84 -6.14 28.73
C TRP A 353 10.94 -7.09 28.26
N ILE A 354 11.28 -7.06 26.97
CA ILE A 354 12.41 -7.77 26.41
C ILE A 354 13.45 -6.72 26.07
N PRO A 355 14.52 -6.56 26.88
CA PRO A 355 15.51 -5.49 26.68
C PRO A 355 16.17 -5.50 25.30
N THR A 356 16.19 -6.66 24.65
CA THR A 356 16.76 -6.89 23.32
C THR A 356 15.69 -7.00 22.24
N ALA A 357 14.43 -6.66 22.52
CA ALA A 357 13.39 -6.69 21.50
C ALA A 357 13.73 -5.73 20.37
N VAL A 358 13.91 -6.30 19.18
CA VAL A 358 14.17 -5.57 17.94
C VAL A 358 12.94 -5.50 17.05
N TYR A 359 11.81 -6.08 17.45
CA TYR A 359 10.60 -6.17 16.64
C TYR A 359 9.33 -5.80 17.41
N ASN A 360 8.42 -5.08 16.76
CA ASN A 360 7.04 -4.89 17.19
C ASN A 360 6.15 -5.92 16.49
N VAL A 361 5.00 -6.26 17.11
CA VAL A 361 4.04 -7.24 16.56
C VAL A 361 2.71 -6.57 16.26
N TYR A 362 2.19 -6.78 15.06
CA TYR A 362 0.86 -6.36 14.64
C TYR A 362 -0.06 -7.58 14.57
N ILE A 363 -1.26 -7.47 15.13
CA ILE A 363 -2.25 -8.55 15.20
C ILE A 363 -3.57 -8.06 14.64
N ALA A 364 -4.13 -8.76 13.65
CA ALA A 364 -5.44 -8.43 13.09
C ALA A 364 -6.23 -9.67 12.70
N VAL A 365 -7.55 -9.56 12.69
CA VAL A 365 -8.44 -10.62 12.22
C VAL A 365 -8.57 -10.52 10.70
N ARG A 366 -8.33 -11.64 10.01
CA ARG A 366 -8.55 -11.74 8.56
C ARG A 366 -9.65 -12.75 8.28
N VAL A 367 -10.55 -12.40 7.36
CA VAL A 367 -11.68 -13.22 6.90
C VAL A 367 -11.70 -13.17 5.39
N ASN A 368 -12.04 -14.27 4.73
CA ASN A 368 -12.03 -14.40 3.27
C ASN A 368 -13.22 -13.69 2.59
N LYS A 369 -13.31 -12.38 2.73
CA LYS A 369 -14.38 -11.55 2.15
C LYS A 369 -13.79 -10.32 1.44
N ILE A 370 -14.54 -9.81 0.46
CA ILE A 370 -14.23 -8.56 -0.24
C ILE A 370 -12.82 -8.59 -0.88
N GLY A 371 -11.86 -7.78 -0.41
CA GLY A 371 -10.50 -7.76 -0.96
C GLY A 371 -9.67 -8.97 -0.51
N ASP A 372 -10.08 -9.64 0.56
CA ASP A 372 -9.50 -10.87 1.07
C ASP A 372 -10.24 -12.13 0.60
N SER A 373 -11.15 -12.02 -0.38
CA SER A 373 -11.95 -13.17 -0.85
C SER A 373 -11.13 -14.39 -1.29
N THR A 374 -9.87 -14.18 -1.66
CA THR A 374 -8.92 -15.19 -2.14
C THR A 374 -7.70 -15.35 -1.21
N LEU A 375 -7.85 -14.98 0.06
CA LEU A 375 -6.81 -15.13 1.07
C LEU A 375 -6.37 -16.60 1.17
N ALA A 376 -5.05 -16.85 1.13
CA ALA A 376 -4.50 -18.19 1.04
C ALA A 376 -4.84 -19.07 2.26
N ASN A 377 -4.82 -20.40 2.07
CA ASN A 377 -5.10 -21.35 3.15
C ASN A 377 -4.21 -21.10 4.38
N GLY A 378 -4.81 -21.17 5.57
CA GLY A 378 -4.11 -20.95 6.84
C GLY A 378 -4.15 -19.50 7.35
N TYR A 379 -4.60 -18.54 6.54
CA TYR A 379 -4.80 -17.15 6.95
C TYR A 379 -6.26 -16.72 7.19
N PRO A 380 -7.30 -17.25 6.50
CA PRO A 380 -8.67 -16.80 6.73
C PRO A 380 -9.26 -17.33 8.04
N ASN A 381 -10.17 -16.53 8.60
CA ASN A 381 -10.90 -16.78 9.85
C ASN A 381 -9.97 -16.96 11.06
N ARG A 382 -8.89 -16.18 11.08
CA ARG A 382 -7.78 -16.28 12.04
C ARG A 382 -7.26 -14.90 12.42
N LEU A 383 -6.66 -14.82 13.60
CA LEU A 383 -5.72 -13.76 13.93
C LEU A 383 -4.45 -13.98 13.11
N ASN A 384 -4.06 -12.98 12.34
CA ASN A 384 -2.83 -12.93 11.57
C ASN A 384 -1.85 -12.02 12.31
N MET A 385 -0.64 -12.52 12.53
CA MET A 385 0.39 -11.81 13.28
C MET A 385 1.57 -11.54 12.37
N HIS A 386 1.99 -10.27 12.32
CA HIS A 386 3.15 -9.82 11.56
C HIS A 386 4.11 -9.12 12.50
N TYR A 387 5.41 -9.28 12.30
CA TYR A 387 6.42 -8.52 13.01
C TYR A 387 7.25 -7.67 12.06
N LEU A 388 7.79 -6.57 12.58
CA LEU A 388 8.70 -5.69 11.85
C LEU A 388 9.64 -4.96 12.80
N ASN A 389 10.74 -4.45 12.26
CA ASN A 389 11.81 -3.82 13.04
C ASN A 389 11.27 -2.65 13.89
N ALA A 390 11.43 -2.76 15.21
CA ALA A 390 10.93 -1.79 16.18
C ALA A 390 11.61 -0.42 16.04
N THR A 391 12.88 -0.35 15.64
CA THR A 391 13.55 0.93 15.36
C THR A 391 12.91 1.63 14.17
N LEU A 392 12.60 0.88 13.10
CA LEU A 392 11.96 1.44 11.90
C LEU A 392 10.48 1.79 12.14
N ASP A 393 9.78 1.04 12.99
CA ASP A 393 8.36 1.22 13.29
C ASP A 393 8.08 2.26 14.39
N ASN A 394 8.92 2.31 15.44
CA ASN A 394 8.79 3.27 16.54
C ASN A 394 9.31 4.66 16.20
N GLN A 395 10.13 4.78 15.16
CA GLN A 395 10.49 6.09 14.65
C GLN A 395 9.25 6.73 14.05
N LEU A 396 8.54 7.46 14.91
CA LEU A 396 7.58 8.48 14.52
C LEU A 396 8.24 9.30 13.42
N TRP A 397 7.44 9.60 12.39
CA TRP A 397 7.82 10.49 11.31
C TRP A 397 8.51 11.75 11.85
N ASN A 398 9.84 11.75 11.85
CA ASN A 398 10.66 12.85 12.36
C ASN A 398 11.47 13.50 11.23
N GLY A 399 11.11 13.21 9.97
CA GLY A 399 11.86 13.62 8.79
C GLY A 399 13.16 12.84 8.57
N ASN A 400 13.49 11.82 9.38
CA ASN A 400 14.63 10.94 9.15
C ASN A 400 14.26 9.81 8.19
N TYR A 401 14.34 10.14 6.91
CA TYR A 401 13.96 9.30 5.79
C TYR A 401 14.85 8.05 5.56
N GLN A 402 16.01 7.92 6.22
CA GLN A 402 16.83 6.68 6.11
C GLN A 402 16.02 5.45 6.54
N ASN A 403 15.11 5.63 7.49
CA ASN A 403 14.29 4.57 8.05
C ASN A 403 12.94 4.42 7.36
N GLN A 404 12.56 5.39 6.52
CA GLN A 404 11.25 5.37 5.86
C GLN A 404 11.22 4.37 4.70
N TYR A 405 12.24 4.41 3.85
CA TYR A 405 12.33 3.54 2.68
C TYR A 405 13.28 2.37 2.92
N ALA A 406 13.87 2.26 4.11
CA ALA A 406 14.49 1.01 4.53
C ALA A 406 13.46 -0.11 4.49
N ASP A 407 13.91 -1.30 4.08
CA ASP A 407 13.08 -2.48 4.19
C ASP A 407 12.77 -2.76 5.66
N ARG A 408 11.48 -2.64 6.03
CA ARG A 408 11.00 -2.94 7.37
C ARG A 408 10.98 -4.44 7.66
N LYS A 409 11.10 -5.27 6.62
CA LYS A 409 10.96 -6.72 6.64
C LYS A 409 9.72 -7.13 7.43
N ILE A 410 8.59 -6.58 7.01
CA ILE A 410 7.29 -6.99 7.55
C ILE A 410 7.17 -8.48 7.26
N THR A 411 7.08 -9.29 8.31
CA THR A 411 7.20 -10.74 8.23
C THR A 411 6.04 -11.39 8.94
N VAL A 412 5.42 -12.40 8.33
CA VAL A 412 4.43 -13.23 9.02
C VAL A 412 5.10 -13.93 10.19
N LEU A 413 4.57 -13.70 11.39
CA LEU A 413 5.00 -14.37 12.61
C LEU A 413 4.31 -15.72 12.75
N ASN A 414 2.97 -15.70 12.81
CA ASN A 414 2.13 -16.87 13.05
C ASN A 414 0.65 -16.54 12.77
N THR A 415 -0.23 -17.53 12.87
CA THR A 415 -1.69 -17.33 12.88
C THR A 415 -2.33 -18.07 14.05
N THR A 416 -3.44 -17.55 14.56
CA THR A 416 -4.23 -18.20 15.62
C THR A 416 -5.66 -18.36 15.17
N GLN A 417 -6.16 -19.60 15.22
CA GLN A 417 -7.55 -19.90 14.91
C GLN A 417 -8.52 -19.50 16.03
N VAL A 418 -9.79 -19.41 15.67
CA VAL A 418 -10.91 -19.29 16.62
C VAL A 418 -10.84 -20.41 17.65
N ASN A 419 -11.04 -20.06 18.93
CA ASN A 419 -10.86 -20.94 20.10
C ASN A 419 -9.47 -21.60 20.19
N GLY A 420 -8.47 -21.05 19.50
CA GLY A 420 -7.10 -21.53 19.48
C GLY A 420 -6.17 -20.68 20.35
N THR A 421 -4.99 -21.23 20.61
CA THR A 421 -3.93 -20.57 21.37
C THR A 421 -2.63 -20.68 20.59
N THR A 422 -1.85 -19.60 20.58
CA THR A 422 -0.49 -19.57 20.01
C THR A 422 0.46 -18.99 21.05
N ASP A 423 1.45 -19.77 21.45
CA ASP A 423 2.57 -19.28 22.27
C ASP A 423 3.66 -18.69 21.36
N LEU A 424 4.17 -17.53 21.75
CA LEU A 424 5.23 -16.77 21.10
C LEU A 424 6.39 -16.62 22.11
N PRO A 425 7.25 -17.65 22.25
CA PRO A 425 8.30 -17.66 23.28
C PRO A 425 9.32 -16.54 23.14
N ASP A 426 9.65 -16.16 21.90
CA ASP A 426 10.55 -15.03 21.62
C ASP A 426 9.98 -13.68 22.07
N TYR A 427 8.66 -13.60 22.28
CA TYR A 427 7.94 -12.43 22.78
C TYR A 427 7.46 -12.60 24.23
N LYS A 428 7.67 -13.78 24.83
CA LYS A 428 7.14 -14.19 26.14
C LYS A 428 5.65 -13.87 26.27
N MET A 429 4.89 -14.29 25.27
CA MET A 429 3.49 -13.89 25.11
C MET A 429 2.66 -15.02 24.51
N VAL A 430 1.42 -15.15 24.97
CA VAL A 430 0.41 -16.06 24.43
C VAL A 430 -0.73 -15.25 23.81
N VAL A 431 -1.11 -15.60 22.59
CA VAL A 431 -2.24 -15.01 21.86
C VAL A 431 -3.35 -16.05 21.74
N TYR A 432 -4.58 -15.64 22.03
CA TYR A 432 -5.76 -16.49 21.99
C TYR A 432 -6.76 -15.95 20.99
N GLY A 433 -7.20 -16.79 20.06
CA GLY A 433 -8.42 -16.54 19.29
C GLY A 433 -9.59 -17.00 20.14
N GLY A 434 -10.44 -16.07 20.57
CA GLY A 434 -11.68 -16.36 21.30
C GLY A 434 -12.84 -16.65 20.35
N ALA A 435 -14.06 -16.46 20.86
CA ALA A 435 -15.29 -16.63 20.09
C ALA A 435 -15.57 -15.44 19.16
N TRP A 436 -16.37 -15.68 18.12
CA TRP A 436 -16.93 -14.60 17.30
C TRP A 436 -17.98 -13.81 18.08
N VAL A 437 -17.89 -12.49 18.03
CA VAL A 437 -18.91 -11.54 18.47
C VAL A 437 -19.70 -11.11 17.23
N GLY A 438 -20.73 -11.89 16.89
CA GLY A 438 -21.40 -11.77 15.59
C GLY A 438 -20.71 -12.66 14.55
N THR A 439 -20.59 -12.20 13.29
CA THR A 439 -20.05 -13.02 12.20
C THR A 439 -18.55 -12.84 11.98
N ASP A 440 -18.05 -11.61 12.10
CA ASP A 440 -16.72 -11.24 11.59
C ASP A 440 -15.94 -10.31 12.54
N ILE A 441 -16.32 -10.28 13.82
CA ILE A 441 -15.57 -9.62 14.89
C ILE A 441 -15.10 -10.72 15.83
N MET A 442 -13.80 -10.93 15.96
CA MET A 442 -13.27 -11.97 16.86
C MET A 442 -12.95 -11.33 18.20
N ARG A 443 -13.43 -11.92 19.29
CA ARG A 443 -12.85 -11.64 20.61
C ARG A 443 -11.48 -12.29 20.66
N MET A 444 -10.46 -11.55 21.03
CA MET A 444 -9.12 -12.08 21.22
C MET A 444 -8.60 -11.74 22.59
N TYR A 445 -7.60 -12.51 23.02
CA TYR A 445 -6.91 -12.28 24.27
C TYR A 445 -5.39 -12.33 24.06
N ILE A 446 -4.68 -11.59 24.89
CA ILE A 446 -3.22 -11.52 24.87
C ILE A 446 -2.72 -11.57 26.31
N CYS A 447 -1.80 -12.47 26.60
CA CYS A 447 -1.21 -12.62 27.94
C CYS A 447 0.31 -12.63 27.82
N ARG A 448 0.98 -11.82 28.64
CA ARG A 448 2.44 -11.83 28.76
C ARG A 448 2.85 -12.74 29.91
N TYR A 449 3.99 -13.42 29.81
CA TYR A 449 4.58 -14.18 30.90
C TYR A 449 6.04 -13.78 31.17
N SER A 450 6.59 -14.20 32.32
CA SER A 450 7.97 -13.91 32.70
C SER A 450 8.93 -15.08 32.41
N ALA A 451 8.52 -16.29 32.77
CA ALA A 451 9.31 -17.51 32.69
C ALA A 451 8.71 -18.53 31.72
N SER A 452 7.38 -18.74 31.76
CA SER A 452 6.71 -19.72 30.89
C SER A 452 5.26 -19.36 30.58
N ALA A 453 4.77 -19.88 29.45
CA ALA A 453 3.36 -19.76 29.04
C ALA A 453 2.36 -20.33 30.06
N ALA A 454 2.79 -21.17 31.01
CA ALA A 454 1.94 -21.71 32.08
C ALA A 454 1.50 -20.65 33.10
N GLU A 455 2.15 -19.47 33.13
CA GLU A 455 1.67 -18.32 33.90
C GLU A 455 0.38 -17.72 33.31
N CYS A 456 0.12 -17.99 32.03
CA CYS A 456 -1.06 -17.51 31.33
C CYS A 456 -2.20 -18.55 31.37
N PRO A 457 -3.46 -18.12 31.16
CA PRO A 457 -4.60 -19.03 31.11
C PRO A 457 -4.40 -20.18 30.11
N ALA A 458 -4.81 -21.39 30.49
CA ALA A 458 -4.53 -22.58 29.71
C ALA A 458 -5.18 -22.59 28.30
N SER A 459 -6.31 -21.90 28.12
CA SER A 459 -6.99 -21.82 26.82
C SER A 459 -7.94 -20.62 26.70
N ALA A 460 -8.33 -20.31 25.47
CA ALA A 460 -9.39 -19.35 25.19
C ALA A 460 -10.72 -19.73 25.86
N ALA A 461 -11.03 -21.03 25.99
CA ALA A 461 -12.26 -21.50 26.62
C ALA A 461 -12.34 -21.12 28.11
N VAL A 462 -11.21 -21.14 28.83
CA VAL A 462 -11.14 -20.67 30.23
C VAL A 462 -11.45 -19.17 30.32
N LEU A 463 -10.98 -18.39 29.34
CA LEU A 463 -11.21 -16.95 29.25
C LEU A 463 -12.62 -16.56 28.81
N GLU A 464 -13.30 -17.44 28.07
CA GLU A 464 -14.68 -17.26 27.60
C GLU A 464 -15.72 -17.78 28.60
N ALA A 465 -15.31 -18.62 29.56
CA ALA A 465 -16.18 -19.09 30.63
C ALA A 465 -16.61 -17.89 31.49
N ARG A 466 -17.85 -17.43 31.31
CA ARG A 466 -18.46 -16.48 32.24
C ARG A 466 -18.43 -17.11 33.64
N PRO A 467 -18.07 -16.36 34.70
CA PRO A 467 -18.36 -16.82 36.05
C PRO A 467 -19.86 -17.09 36.13
N SER A 468 -20.24 -18.29 36.59
CA SER A 468 -21.63 -18.60 36.88
C SER A 468 -22.20 -17.46 37.73
N PRO A 469 -23.40 -16.92 37.41
CA PRO A 469 -24.04 -15.98 38.31
C PRO A 469 -24.05 -16.60 39.71
N PRO A 470 -23.80 -15.82 40.77
CA PRO A 470 -23.96 -16.32 42.13
C PRO A 470 -25.30 -17.03 42.24
N PRO A 471 -25.39 -18.19 42.92
CA PRO A 471 -26.68 -18.82 43.19
C PRO A 471 -27.62 -17.74 43.69
N ALA A 472 -28.76 -17.57 43.01
CA ALA A 472 -29.75 -16.60 43.43
C ALA A 472 -30.01 -16.83 44.94
N PRO A 473 -30.00 -15.78 45.78
CA PRO A 473 -30.36 -15.93 47.18
C PRO A 473 -31.68 -16.69 47.24
N LEU A 474 -31.74 -17.74 48.06
CA LEU A 474 -32.97 -18.52 48.28
C LEU A 474 -34.10 -17.53 48.55
N THR A 475 -35.07 -17.49 47.63
CA THR A 475 -36.23 -16.62 47.76
C THR A 475 -36.94 -16.96 49.07
N PRO A 476 -37.18 -15.98 49.97
CA PRO A 476 -38.05 -16.19 51.11
C PRO A 476 -39.42 -16.70 50.63
N PRO A 477 -40.09 -17.57 51.40
CA PRO A 477 -41.39 -18.11 51.02
C PRO A 477 -42.35 -16.97 50.68
N SER A 478 -42.93 -17.06 49.48
CA SER A 478 -43.84 -16.06 48.93
C SER A 478 -44.99 -15.77 49.93
N PRO A 479 -45.28 -14.49 50.22
CA PRO A 479 -46.49 -14.12 50.95
C PRO A 479 -47.74 -14.64 50.23
N PRO A 480 -48.83 -14.94 50.96
CA PRO A 480 -50.09 -15.35 50.36
C PRO A 480 -50.55 -14.31 49.32
N SER A 481 -50.96 -14.80 48.16
CA SER A 481 -51.35 -13.97 47.02
C SER A 481 -52.46 -12.98 47.42
N PRO A 482 -52.30 -11.67 47.16
CA PRO A 482 -53.38 -10.72 47.29
C PRO A 482 -54.49 -11.04 46.29
N SER A 483 -55.74 -10.80 46.72
CA SER A 483 -56.94 -11.06 45.93
C SER A 483 -56.91 -10.33 44.59
N PRO A 484 -57.53 -10.91 43.53
CA PRO A 484 -57.51 -10.33 42.19
C PRO A 484 -58.10 -8.91 42.18
N PRO A 485 -57.49 -7.95 41.49
CA PRO A 485 -58.11 -6.65 41.26
C PRO A 485 -59.38 -6.81 40.41
N SER A 486 -60.39 -6.00 40.69
CA SER A 486 -61.60 -5.92 39.89
C SER A 486 -61.28 -5.58 38.42
N PRO A 487 -62.06 -6.11 37.46
CA PRO A 487 -61.80 -5.94 36.04
C PRO A 487 -61.88 -4.47 35.64
N SER A 488 -60.82 -4.00 34.97
CA SER A 488 -60.77 -2.66 34.38
C SER A 488 -61.81 -2.51 33.26
N PRO A 489 -62.42 -1.31 33.10
CA PRO A 489 -63.37 -1.04 32.03
C PRO A 489 -62.71 -1.15 30.65
N PRO A 490 -63.50 -1.49 29.60
CA PRO A 490 -62.98 -1.69 28.25
C PRO A 490 -62.37 -0.40 27.67
N SER A 491 -61.18 -0.53 27.10
CA SER A 491 -60.49 0.57 26.40
C SER A 491 -61.32 1.08 25.21
N PRO A 492 -61.37 2.40 24.99
CA PRO A 492 -62.03 2.98 23.83
C PRO A 492 -61.34 2.56 22.53
N SER A 493 -62.16 2.34 21.50
CA SER A 493 -61.74 1.88 20.17
C SER A 493 -60.76 2.87 19.52
N PRO A 494 -59.76 2.40 18.76
CA PRO A 494 -58.82 3.26 18.06
C PRO A 494 -59.55 4.12 17.01
N PRO A 495 -59.16 5.40 16.81
CA PRO A 495 -59.68 6.22 15.74
C PRO A 495 -59.31 5.65 14.38
N SER A 496 -60.26 5.70 13.44
CA SER A 496 -60.07 5.24 12.06
C SER A 496 -58.90 5.96 11.38
N PRO A 497 -58.12 5.25 10.53
CA PRO A 497 -57.01 5.85 9.81
C PRO A 497 -57.49 6.93 8.84
N THR A 498 -56.82 8.07 8.87
CA THR A 498 -57.02 9.18 7.93
C THR A 498 -56.69 8.76 6.49
N PRO A 499 -57.47 9.20 5.49
CA PRO A 499 -57.20 8.92 4.08
C PRO A 499 -55.83 9.46 3.64
N PRO A 500 -55.15 8.80 2.69
CA PRO A 500 -53.88 9.28 2.16
C PRO A 500 -54.06 10.61 1.43
N SER A 501 -53.13 11.54 1.70
CA SER A 501 -53.06 12.84 1.04
C SER A 501 -52.90 12.70 -0.48
N PRO A 502 -53.54 13.56 -1.29
CA PRO A 502 -53.39 13.55 -2.74
C PRO A 502 -51.94 13.86 -3.15
N PRO A 503 -51.47 13.30 -4.28
CA PRO A 503 -50.13 13.55 -4.79
C PRO A 503 -49.93 15.03 -5.15
N PRO A 504 -48.70 15.57 -4.98
CA PRO A 504 -48.40 16.95 -5.30
C PRO A 504 -48.57 17.23 -6.82
N PRO A 505 -49.00 18.45 -7.19
CA PRO A 505 -49.15 18.84 -8.58
C PRO A 505 -47.78 18.84 -9.30
N PRO A 506 -47.75 18.53 -10.61
CA PRO A 506 -46.53 18.55 -11.40
C PRO A 506 -45.90 19.95 -11.44
N PRO A 507 -44.57 20.05 -11.51
CA PRO A 507 -43.87 21.32 -11.59
C PRO A 507 -44.21 22.08 -12.87
N PRO A 508 -44.30 23.43 -12.82
CA PRO A 508 -44.57 24.25 -13.99
C PRO A 508 -43.43 24.19 -15.02
N PRO A 509 -43.73 24.31 -16.33
CA PRO A 509 -42.73 24.28 -17.38
C PRO A 509 -41.75 25.47 -17.29
N PRO A 510 -40.48 25.27 -17.70
CA PRO A 510 -39.45 26.31 -17.64
C PRO A 510 -39.81 27.51 -18.53
N SER A 511 -39.62 28.71 -17.98
CA SER A 511 -39.89 29.97 -18.68
C SER A 511 -38.88 30.21 -19.82
N PRO A 512 -39.29 30.86 -20.93
CA PRO A 512 -38.39 31.18 -22.05
C PRO A 512 -37.27 32.15 -21.63
N PRO A 513 -36.07 32.04 -22.24
CA PRO A 513 -34.96 32.94 -21.94
C PRO A 513 -35.27 34.39 -22.32
N LYS A 514 -35.07 35.30 -21.35
CA LYS A 514 -35.13 36.76 -21.54
C LYS A 514 -34.08 37.21 -22.54
N VAL A 515 -34.54 37.76 -23.65
CA VAL A 515 -33.76 38.57 -24.59
C VAL A 515 -33.48 39.92 -23.93
N THR A 516 -32.23 40.15 -23.50
CA THR A 516 -31.73 41.49 -23.18
C THR A 516 -31.05 42.07 -24.42
N GLY A 517 -31.73 43.03 -25.05
CA GLY A 517 -31.17 43.84 -26.11
C GLY A 517 -30.51 45.12 -25.60
N ALA A 518 -29.53 45.57 -26.40
CA ALA A 518 -29.18 46.94 -26.73
C ALA A 518 -28.28 47.79 -25.80
N GLY A 519 -27.20 48.28 -26.42
CA GLY A 519 -26.39 49.44 -26.04
C GLY A 519 -24.94 49.06 -25.73
N ASN A 520 -23.87 49.56 -26.36
CA ASN A 520 -23.73 50.81 -27.09
C ASN A 520 -22.44 50.77 -27.96
N THR A 521 -22.46 51.62 -28.97
CA THR A 521 -21.52 51.83 -30.08
C THR A 521 -20.04 52.11 -29.74
N LYS A 522 -19.10 51.66 -30.59
CA LYS A 522 -18.14 52.54 -31.32
C LYS A 522 -17.22 51.76 -32.29
N ASN A 523 -17.45 52.02 -33.59
CA ASN A 523 -16.45 52.41 -34.59
C ASN A 523 -15.13 51.62 -34.73
N LYS A 524 -14.98 50.86 -35.84
CA LYS A 524 -14.17 51.25 -37.02
C LYS A 524 -13.99 50.07 -37.99
N GLY A 525 -14.37 50.32 -39.25
CA GLY A 525 -13.50 50.03 -40.39
C GLY A 525 -13.64 48.68 -41.10
N ARG A 526 -14.04 48.77 -42.39
CA ARG A 526 -13.53 47.99 -43.56
C ARG A 526 -13.57 46.45 -43.43
N ARG A 527 -14.20 45.68 -44.32
CA ARG A 527 -14.18 45.75 -45.78
C ARG A 527 -15.17 44.69 -46.31
N MET A 528 -15.90 45.04 -47.37
CA MET A 528 -16.71 44.09 -48.14
C MET A 528 -15.83 42.99 -48.74
N LEU A 529 -16.35 41.76 -48.82
CA LEU A 529 -16.65 41.11 -50.10
C LEU A 529 -17.59 39.93 -49.93
N ARG A 530 -18.48 39.83 -50.92
CA ARG A 530 -19.68 39.01 -51.03
C ARG A 530 -19.35 37.61 -51.52
N ALA A 531 -20.27 36.71 -51.19
CA ALA A 531 -20.49 35.41 -51.79
C ALA A 531 -20.57 35.42 -53.32
N GLY A 532 -20.26 34.27 -53.91
CA GLY A 532 -20.76 33.83 -55.19
C GLY A 532 -21.17 32.36 -55.09
N GLN A 533 -22.47 32.10 -55.30
CA GLN A 533 -23.00 30.78 -55.61
C GLN A 533 -22.46 30.30 -56.96
N LYS A 534 -21.96 29.07 -57.01
CA LYS A 534 -22.37 27.99 -57.91
C LYS A 534 -21.80 26.67 -57.41
#